data_AF-A0A2A5M4A1-F1
#
_entry.id   AF-A0A2A5M4A1-F1
#
_cell.length_a   1.000
_cell.length_b   1.000
_cell.length_c   1.000
_cell.angle_alpha   90.00
_cell.angle_beta   90.00
_cell.angle_gamma   90.00
#
_symmetry.space_group_name_H-M   'P 1'
#
loop_
_entity.id
_entity.type
_entity.pdbx_description
1 polymer ?
#
loop_
_entity_poly.entity_id
_entity_poly.type
_entity_poly.pdbx_seq_one_letter_code
_entity_poly.pdbx_strand_id
1 'polypeptide(L)'
;GTDFIVAHPGESEELWQEALKKFKEFPLTHIHAFIFSPRNNTHSATMKDVINGTLAKERLNTLKSIVEKNNYEFRKKNQVSLEVLIENQKDGFFEGYDQFFNKIKIKSDKD
;
A
#
# COMPACT_ATOMS: atom_id res chain seq x y z
N GLY A 1 -2.03 -4.46 -7.72
CA GLY A 1 -1.58 -3.36 -6.85
C GLY A 1 -0.80 -2.34 -7.66
N THR A 2 -0.31 -1.28 -7.02
CA THR A 2 0.60 -0.30 -7.63
C THR A 2 1.62 0.19 -6.63
N ASP A 3 2.74 0.72 -7.11
CA ASP A 3 3.66 1.53 -6.32
C ASP A 3 3.23 3.01 -6.38
N PHE A 4 3.50 3.78 -5.32
CA PHE A 4 3.19 5.21 -5.28
C PHE A 4 4.23 6.00 -4.48
N ILE A 5 4.72 7.11 -5.04
CA ILE A 5 5.60 8.04 -4.35
C ILE A 5 4.76 9.18 -3.78
N VAL A 6 4.84 9.40 -2.47
CA VAL A 6 4.30 10.62 -1.83
C VAL A 6 5.42 11.63 -1.62
N ALA A 7 5.06 12.90 -1.50
CA ALA A 7 5.97 14.01 -1.19
C ALA A 7 7.09 14.18 -2.23
N HIS A 8 6.79 13.88 -3.50
CA HIS A 8 7.67 14.21 -4.61
C HIS A 8 7.85 15.75 -4.71
N PRO A 9 9.04 16.26 -5.09
CA PRO A 9 9.23 17.70 -5.24
C PRO A 9 8.23 18.31 -6.23
N GLY A 10 7.49 19.33 -5.80
CA GLY A 10 6.41 19.93 -6.59
C GLY A 10 5.01 19.33 -6.35
N GLU A 11 4.87 18.36 -5.45
CA GLU A 11 3.57 17.82 -5.01
C GLU A 11 2.81 18.87 -4.15
N SER A 12 2.08 19.76 -4.83
CA SER A 12 1.23 20.75 -4.19
C SER A 12 0.07 20.10 -3.42
N GLU A 13 -0.62 20.89 -2.59
CA GLU A 13 -1.79 20.39 -1.87
C GLU A 13 -2.94 20.04 -2.82
N GLU A 14 -3.12 20.80 -3.91
CA GLU A 14 -4.13 20.53 -4.93
C GLU A 14 -3.90 19.18 -5.62
N LEU A 15 -2.64 18.89 -6.00
CA LEU A 15 -2.26 17.60 -6.60
C LEU A 15 -2.47 16.44 -5.62
N TRP A 16 -2.17 16.66 -4.34
CA TRP A 16 -2.41 15.67 -3.30
C TRP A 16 -3.91 15.38 -3.13
N GLN A 17 -4.75 16.41 -3.09
CA GLN A 17 -6.21 16.24 -3.01
C GLN A 17 -6.79 15.57 -4.25
N GLU A 18 -6.27 15.87 -5.44
CA GLU A 18 -6.64 15.16 -6.68
C GLU A 18 -6.29 13.66 -6.58
N ALA A 19 -5.09 13.33 -6.13
CA ALA A 19 -4.66 11.94 -5.92
C ALA A 19 -5.58 11.23 -4.92
N LEU A 20 -5.94 11.87 -3.80
CA LEU A 20 -6.91 11.33 -2.84
C LEU A 20 -8.28 11.05 -3.44
N LYS A 21 -8.76 11.91 -4.34
CA LYS A 21 -10.00 11.66 -5.09
C LYS A 21 -9.87 10.42 -5.99
N LYS A 22 -8.75 10.28 -6.69
CA LYS A 22 -8.46 9.09 -7.51
C LYS A 22 -8.39 7.81 -6.70
N PHE A 23 -7.77 7.82 -5.52
CA PHE A 23 -7.75 6.65 -4.63
C PHE A 23 -9.12 6.24 -4.11
N LYS A 24 -10.08 7.17 -4.04
CA LYS A 24 -11.48 6.86 -3.74
C LYS A 24 -12.22 6.29 -4.94
N GLU A 25 -11.96 6.81 -6.14
CA GLU A 25 -12.56 6.32 -7.41
C GLU A 25 -12.08 4.91 -7.75
N PHE A 26 -10.81 4.61 -7.47
CA PHE A 26 -10.17 3.31 -7.72
C PHE A 26 -9.73 2.67 -6.40
N PRO A 27 -10.60 1.88 -5.72
CA PRO A 27 -10.35 1.36 -4.40
C PRO A 27 -9.36 0.17 -4.43
N LEU A 28 -8.11 0.46 -4.76
CA LEU A 28 -7.04 -0.53 -4.80
C LEU A 28 -6.81 -1.10 -3.39
N THR A 29 -6.66 -2.42 -3.33
CA THR A 29 -6.43 -3.18 -2.10
C THR A 29 -4.95 -3.31 -1.73
N HIS A 30 -4.06 -2.97 -2.68
CA HIS A 30 -2.61 -3.08 -2.54
C HIS A 30 -1.95 -1.88 -3.21
N ILE A 31 -1.41 -0.97 -2.39
CA ILE A 31 -0.53 0.10 -2.83
C ILE A 31 0.72 0.08 -1.97
N HIS A 32 1.88 -0.06 -2.60
CA HIS A 32 3.15 0.09 -1.93
C HIS A 32 3.59 1.55 -2.03
N ALA A 33 3.22 2.31 -0.99
CA ALA A 33 3.53 3.72 -0.90
C ALA A 33 4.87 3.96 -0.21
N PHE A 34 5.67 4.88 -0.72
CA PHE A 34 6.92 5.32 -0.12
C PHE A 34 7.10 6.83 -0.25
N ILE A 35 7.83 7.41 0.71
CA ILE A 35 8.21 8.82 0.68
C ILE A 35 9.31 8.99 -0.35
N PHE A 36 9.20 10.05 -1.17
CA PHE A 36 10.24 10.42 -2.11
C PHE A 36 11.62 10.49 -1.42
N SER A 37 12.60 9.86 -2.04
CA SER A 37 13.99 9.91 -1.62
C SER A 37 14.83 10.36 -2.82
N PRO A 38 15.52 11.51 -2.74
CA PRO A 38 16.30 12.02 -3.85
C PRO A 38 17.44 11.07 -4.18
N ARG A 39 17.64 10.83 -5.48
CA ARG A 39 18.75 10.04 -6.00
C ARG A 39 19.64 10.93 -6.85
N ASN A 40 20.95 10.89 -6.59
CA ASN A 40 21.93 11.66 -7.36
C ASN A 40 21.74 11.41 -8.87
N ASN A 41 21.97 12.46 -9.68
CA ASN A 41 21.82 12.44 -11.14
C ASN A 41 20.38 12.22 -11.66
N THR A 42 19.36 12.47 -10.84
CA THR A 42 17.96 12.51 -11.30
C THR A 42 17.46 13.95 -11.41
N HIS A 43 16.52 14.20 -12.34
CA HIS A 43 15.88 15.51 -12.46
C HIS A 43 15.23 15.94 -11.14
N SER A 44 14.51 15.00 -10.50
CA SER A 44 13.81 15.26 -9.24
C SER A 44 14.73 15.63 -8.08
N ALA A 45 16.00 15.19 -8.09
CA ALA A 45 16.96 15.61 -7.05
C ALA A 45 17.36 17.09 -7.15
N THR A 46 17.11 17.75 -8.28
CA THR A 46 17.42 19.18 -8.50
C THR A 46 16.23 20.11 -8.30
N MET A 47 15.04 19.57 -8.07
CA MET A 47 13.81 20.33 -7.86
C MET A 47 13.80 20.98 -6.46
N LYS A 48 13.30 22.22 -6.36
CA LYS A 48 13.38 23.03 -5.13
C LYS A 48 12.18 22.87 -4.19
N ASP A 49 11.01 22.48 -4.71
CA ASP A 49 9.75 22.44 -3.96
C ASP A 49 9.62 21.14 -3.14
N VAL A 50 10.60 20.90 -2.27
CA VAL A 50 10.68 19.70 -1.45
C VAL A 50 9.67 19.78 -0.31
N ILE A 51 8.84 18.74 -0.18
CA ILE A 51 7.88 18.61 0.90
C ILE A 51 8.60 18.19 2.20
N ASN A 52 8.26 18.85 3.31
CA ASN A 52 8.89 18.56 4.59
C ASN A 52 8.55 17.13 5.08
N GLY A 53 9.44 16.56 5.88
CA GLY A 53 9.33 15.16 6.32
C GLY A 53 8.11 14.85 7.19
N THR A 54 7.55 15.84 7.88
CA THR A 54 6.33 15.67 8.68
C THR A 54 5.12 15.46 7.77
N LEU A 55 4.93 16.36 6.80
CA LEU A 55 3.85 16.25 5.82
C LEU A 55 4.00 15.00 4.95
N ALA A 56 5.24 14.64 4.58
CA ALA A 56 5.50 13.42 3.83
C ALA A 56 5.05 12.15 4.57
N LYS A 57 5.33 12.07 5.89
CA LYS A 57 4.88 10.96 6.73
C LYS A 57 3.36 10.94 6.90
N GLU A 58 2.74 12.10 7.03
CA GLU A 58 1.28 12.22 7.09
C GLU A 58 0.60 11.70 5.83
N ARG A 59 1.09 12.12 4.64
CA ARG A 59 0.59 11.65 3.34
C ARG A 59 0.78 10.14 3.18
N LEU A 60 1.95 9.61 3.57
CA LEU A 60 2.21 8.17 3.57
C LEU A 60 1.20 7.41 4.44
N ASN A 61 1.00 7.85 5.68
CA ASN A 61 0.08 7.21 6.61
C ASN A 61 -1.37 7.30 6.14
N THR A 62 -1.77 8.42 5.55
CA THR A 62 -3.08 8.59 4.93
C THR A 62 -3.32 7.54 3.85
N LEU A 63 -2.37 7.36 2.94
CA LEU A 63 -2.50 6.38 1.86
C LEU A 63 -2.52 4.94 2.39
N LYS A 64 -1.69 4.62 3.40
CA LYS A 64 -1.73 3.30 4.08
C LYS A 64 -3.12 3.01 4.67
N SER A 65 -3.71 3.96 5.38
CA SER A 65 -5.05 3.81 5.97
C SER A 65 -6.14 3.61 4.91
N ILE A 66 -6.04 4.30 3.76
CA ILE A 66 -6.98 4.11 2.64
C ILE A 66 -6.87 2.69 2.09
N VAL A 67 -5.65 2.21 1.86
CA VAL A 67 -5.39 0.86 1.32
C VAL A 67 -5.88 -0.22 2.27
N GLU A 68 -5.58 -0.09 3.57
CA GLU A 68 -6.04 -1.02 4.60
C GLU A 68 -7.57 -1.09 4.65
N LYS A 69 -8.23 0.09 4.62
CA LYS A 69 -9.68 0.16 4.58
C LYS A 69 -10.26 -0.47 3.31
N ASN A 70 -9.68 -0.20 2.15
CA ASN A 70 -10.12 -0.77 0.88
C ASN A 70 -9.95 -2.30 0.88
N ASN A 71 -8.82 -2.80 1.38
CA ASN A 71 -8.56 -4.23 1.51
C ASN A 71 -9.57 -4.91 2.45
N TYR A 72 -9.83 -4.30 3.61
CA TYR A 72 -10.84 -4.79 4.55
C TYR A 72 -12.23 -4.86 3.92
N GLU A 73 -12.69 -3.79 3.28
CA GLU A 73 -14.01 -3.76 2.63
C GLU A 73 -14.10 -4.74 1.46
N PHE A 74 -13.01 -4.91 0.70
CA PHE A 74 -12.91 -5.93 -0.34
C PHE A 74 -13.09 -7.33 0.24
N ARG A 75 -12.35 -7.68 1.30
CA ARG A 75 -12.44 -9.00 1.94
C ARG A 75 -13.80 -9.25 2.58
N LYS A 76 -14.41 -8.22 3.16
CA LYS A 76 -15.76 -8.29 3.73
C LYS A 76 -16.83 -8.60 2.67
N LYS A 77 -16.70 -8.01 1.48
CA LYS A 77 -17.65 -8.22 0.36
C LYS A 77 -17.40 -9.53 -0.39
N ASN A 78 -16.18 -10.03 -0.40
CA ASN A 78 -15.78 -11.22 -1.16
C ASN A 78 -15.62 -12.44 -0.23
N GLN A 79 -16.74 -13.02 0.19
CA GLN A 79 -16.77 -14.23 1.05
C GLN A 79 -16.76 -15.51 0.20
N VAL A 80 -15.71 -15.67 -0.60
CA VAL A 80 -15.49 -16.86 -1.43
C VAL A 80 -14.54 -17.83 -0.72
N SER A 81 -14.51 -19.09 -1.16
CA SER A 81 -13.43 -19.99 -0.79
C SER A 81 -12.11 -19.45 -1.34
N LEU A 82 -11.08 -19.42 -0.50
CA LEU A 82 -9.77 -18.89 -0.86
C LEU A 82 -8.85 -20.03 -1.28
N GLU A 83 -8.11 -19.81 -2.36
CA GLU A 83 -7.00 -20.66 -2.76
C GLU A 83 -5.74 -20.06 -2.15
N VAL A 84 -5.10 -20.79 -1.24
CA VAL A 84 -3.94 -20.29 -0.48
C VAL A 84 -2.70 -21.07 -0.88
N LEU A 85 -1.72 -20.36 -1.43
CA LEU A 85 -0.38 -20.88 -1.63
C LEU A 85 0.39 -20.79 -0.32
N ILE A 86 0.72 -21.94 0.26
CA ILE A 86 1.54 -22.03 1.47
C ILE A 86 3.01 -21.89 1.10
N GLU A 87 3.70 -20.95 1.75
CA GLU A 87 5.12 -20.68 1.48
C GLU A 87 6.01 -21.01 2.67
N ASN A 88 5.47 -20.95 3.89
CA ASN A 88 6.25 -21.17 5.11
C ASN A 88 5.42 -21.86 6.19
N GLN A 89 6.10 -22.59 7.07
CA GLN A 89 5.55 -23.06 8.33
C GLN A 89 6.38 -22.47 9.47
N LYS A 90 5.74 -21.72 10.37
CA LYS A 90 6.42 -21.07 11.50
C LYS A 90 5.49 -20.99 12.71
N ASP A 91 6.05 -21.27 13.89
CA ASP A 91 5.34 -21.17 15.18
C ASP A 91 4.03 -21.98 15.23
N GLY A 92 3.99 -23.13 14.53
CA GLY A 92 2.79 -23.99 14.44
C GLY A 92 1.68 -23.46 13.51
N PHE A 93 2.00 -22.49 12.65
CA PHE A 93 1.10 -21.99 11.60
C PHE A 93 1.70 -22.20 10.22
N PHE A 94 0.84 -22.48 9.26
CA PHE A 94 1.14 -22.34 7.85
C PHE A 94 0.86 -20.89 7.44
N GLU A 95 1.86 -20.24 6.85
CA GLU A 95 1.76 -18.89 6.32
C GLU A 95 1.86 -18.91 4.80
N GLY A 96 1.01 -18.12 4.16
CA GLY A 96 0.92 -18.07 2.72
C GLY A 96 0.11 -16.88 2.23
N TYR A 97 -0.22 -16.90 0.96
CA TYR A 97 -0.99 -15.85 0.30
C TYR A 97 -2.19 -16.44 -0.43
N ASP A 98 -3.31 -15.74 -0.36
CA ASP A 98 -4.48 -16.08 -1.18
C ASP A 98 -4.33 -15.58 -2.63
N GLN A 99 -5.28 -15.93 -3.50
CA GLN A 99 -5.31 -15.48 -4.90
C GLN A 99 -5.39 -13.94 -5.08
N PHE A 100 -5.63 -13.20 -3.99
CA PHE A 100 -5.68 -11.74 -3.96
C PHE A 100 -4.45 -11.12 -3.28
N PHE A 101 -3.41 -11.93 -3.00
CA PHE A 101 -2.17 -11.56 -2.32
C PHE A 101 -2.36 -11.10 -0.87
N ASN A 102 -3.46 -11.44 -0.22
CA ASN A 102 -3.60 -11.23 1.22
C ASN A 102 -2.80 -12.29 1.96
N LYS A 103 -2.02 -11.86 2.96
CA LYS A 103 -1.31 -12.80 3.83
C LYS A 103 -2.32 -13.55 4.71
N ILE A 104 -2.26 -14.88 4.66
CA ILE A 104 -3.11 -15.78 5.44
C ILE A 104 -2.25 -16.56 6.43
N LYS A 105 -2.77 -16.76 7.64
CA LYS A 105 -2.23 -17.71 8.62
C LYS A 105 -3.26 -18.80 8.87
N ILE A 106 -2.85 -20.04 8.73
CA ILE A 106 -3.70 -21.22 8.90
C ILE A 106 -3.13 -22.04 10.05
N LYS A 107 -3.99 -22.39 11.01
CA LYS A 107 -3.68 -23.39 12.02
C LYS A 107 -4.30 -24.70 11.58
N SER A 108 -3.48 -25.72 11.39
CA SER A 108 -3.91 -27.06 10.99
C SER A 108 -3.04 -28.08 11.71
N ASP A 109 -3.67 -29.18 12.15
CA ASP A 109 -2.98 -30.35 12.73
C ASP A 109 -2.56 -31.36 11.64
N LYS A 110 -2.88 -31.06 10.37
CA LYS A 110 -2.53 -31.84 9.20
C LYS A 110 -1.64 -31.00 8.28
N ASP A 111 -0.56 -31.62 7.82
CA ASP A 111 0.30 -31.11 6.75
C ASP A 111 -0.44 -31.11 5.40
#